data_AF-A0A6P7Y4T6-F1
#
_entry.id   AF-A0A6P7Y4T6-F1
#
_cell.length_a   1.000
_cell.length_b   1.000
_cell.length_c   1.000
_cell.angle_alpha   90.00
_cell.angle_beta   90.00
_cell.angle_gamma   90.00
#
_symmetry.space_group_name_H-M   'P 1'
#
loop_
_entity.id
_entity.type
_entity.pdbx_description
1 polymer ?
#
loop_
_entity_poly.entity_id
_entity_poly.type
_entity_poly.pdbx_seq_one_letter_code
_entity_poly.pdbx_strand_id
1 'polypeptide(L)'
;MVCMFQLSSFLWLVTLFFTAEANTCNVTGTWQNDLGSILKLSVDQGMFIEGSFHTMVETSKGSAGSTKASKVIGFQNVGDEPTFVFSVCWHGGSVSTWAGQCFGQADHAQVLKTIWLLRSSVSSIEKNWKATRIGEDIFYLMKKP
;
A
#
# COMPACT_ATOMS: atom_id res chain seq x y z
N MET A 1 -1.50 -51.76 56.37
CA MET A 1 -0.92 -52.12 55.06
C MET A 1 -2.03 -52.55 54.13
N VAL A 2 -2.60 -51.61 53.36
CA VAL A 2 -3.00 -51.81 51.97
C VAL A 2 -2.72 -50.46 51.30
N CYS A 3 -1.77 -50.50 50.38
CA CYS A 3 -1.36 -49.41 49.51
C CYS A 3 -2.33 -49.43 48.32
N MET A 4 -2.94 -48.31 47.96
CA MET A 4 -3.59 -48.17 46.65
C MET A 4 -3.26 -46.81 46.06
N PHE A 5 -2.30 -46.84 45.14
CA PHE A 5 -2.06 -45.81 44.15
C PHE A 5 -3.27 -45.72 43.23
N GLN A 6 -3.79 -44.52 42.99
CA GLN A 6 -4.31 -44.17 41.67
C GLN A 6 -4.16 -42.65 41.43
N LEU A 7 -3.01 -42.30 40.85
CA LEU A 7 -2.86 -41.15 39.98
C LEU A 7 -3.69 -41.43 38.71
N SER A 8 -4.60 -40.54 38.32
CA SER A 8 -4.92 -40.40 36.90
C SER A 8 -5.52 -39.04 36.59
N SER A 9 -4.73 -38.28 35.83
CA SER A 9 -5.17 -37.30 34.84
C SER A 9 -5.98 -36.11 35.35
N PHE A 10 -5.26 -35.17 35.97
CA PHE A 10 -5.51 -33.74 35.80
C PHE A 10 -5.57 -33.46 34.29
N LEU A 11 -6.77 -33.31 33.75
CA LEU A 11 -7.01 -32.87 32.39
C LEU A 11 -6.65 -31.38 32.31
N TRP A 12 -5.35 -31.08 32.26
CA TRP A 12 -4.85 -29.79 31.80
C TRP A 12 -5.23 -29.66 30.33
N LEU A 13 -6.45 -29.22 30.07
CA LEU A 13 -6.79 -28.53 28.82
C LEU A 13 -5.96 -27.25 28.81
N VAL A 14 -4.70 -27.36 28.39
CA VAL A 14 -3.97 -26.22 27.84
C VAL A 14 -4.71 -25.86 26.57
N THR A 15 -5.75 -25.04 26.69
CA THR A 15 -6.22 -24.24 25.58
C THR A 15 -5.09 -23.29 25.24
N LEU A 16 -4.18 -23.76 24.37
CA LEU A 16 -3.34 -22.90 23.55
C LEU A 16 -4.31 -22.07 22.71
N PHE A 17 -4.75 -20.95 23.29
CA PHE A 17 -5.24 -19.83 22.50
C PHE A 17 -4.05 -19.36 21.68
N PHE A 18 -3.85 -19.98 20.52
CA PHE A 18 -3.16 -19.32 19.44
C PHE A 18 -4.06 -18.15 19.05
N THR A 19 -3.89 -17.01 19.72
CA THR A 19 -4.28 -15.74 19.15
C THR A 19 -3.43 -15.61 17.90
N ALA A 20 -4.02 -15.91 16.74
CA ALA A 20 -3.42 -15.49 15.48
C ALA A 20 -3.22 -13.98 15.62
N GLU A 21 -1.97 -13.52 15.62
CA GLU A 21 -1.71 -12.09 15.53
C GLU A 21 -2.45 -11.59 14.30
N ALA A 22 -3.41 -10.70 14.50
CA ALA A 22 -4.11 -10.07 13.41
C ALA A 22 -3.06 -9.29 12.60
N ASN A 23 -2.83 -9.70 11.36
CA ASN A 23 -2.00 -8.93 10.43
C ASN A 23 -2.66 -7.58 10.23
N THR A 24 -2.05 -6.53 10.77
CA THR A 24 -2.51 -5.15 10.63
C THR A 24 -1.56 -4.39 9.72
N CYS A 25 -2.10 -3.44 8.97
CA CYS A 25 -1.39 -2.67 7.98
C CYS A 25 -1.83 -1.20 8.06
N ASN A 26 -0.85 -0.32 8.16
CA ASN A 26 -1.03 1.12 8.21
C ASN A 26 -0.48 1.74 6.92
N VAL A 27 -1.36 2.34 6.13
CA VAL A 27 -1.00 3.02 4.87
C VAL A 27 -0.06 4.22 5.09
N THR A 28 -0.08 4.84 6.27
CA THR A 28 0.80 5.95 6.62
C THR A 28 2.25 5.48 6.67
N GLY A 29 3.13 6.10 5.88
CA GLY A 29 4.52 5.69 5.82
C GLY A 29 5.28 6.27 4.65
N THR A 30 6.56 5.92 4.56
CA THR A 30 7.36 6.09 3.35
C THR A 30 7.57 4.74 2.73
N TRP A 31 7.25 4.62 1.46
CA TRP A 31 7.19 3.38 0.72
C TRP A 31 8.05 3.48 -0.53
N GLN A 32 8.64 2.37 -0.95
CA GLN A 32 9.37 2.26 -2.20
C GLN A 32 8.75 1.18 -3.07
N ASN A 33 8.48 1.46 -4.34
CA ASN A 33 8.04 0.43 -5.28
C ASN A 33 9.21 -0.33 -5.93
N ASP A 34 8.88 -1.40 -6.64
CA ASP A 34 9.76 -2.25 -7.43
C ASP A 34 10.54 -1.49 -8.53
N LEU A 35 10.05 -0.32 -8.95
CA LEU A 35 10.75 0.59 -9.86
C LEU A 35 11.66 1.60 -9.14
N GLY A 36 11.75 1.53 -7.81
CA GLY A 36 12.55 2.42 -6.96
C GLY A 36 11.89 3.77 -6.64
N SER A 37 10.65 4.00 -7.09
CA SER A 37 9.89 5.24 -6.82
C SER A 37 9.47 5.32 -5.36
N ILE A 38 9.44 6.54 -4.83
CA ILE A 38 9.19 6.81 -3.41
C ILE A 38 7.82 7.43 -3.21
N LEU A 39 6.99 6.79 -2.41
CA LEU A 39 5.65 7.22 -2.04
C LEU A 39 5.62 7.56 -0.55
N LYS A 40 5.25 8.78 -0.19
CA LYS A 40 5.07 9.22 1.19
C LYS A 40 3.60 9.50 1.44
N LEU A 41 3.01 8.85 2.43
CA LEU A 41 1.59 8.95 2.76
C LEU A 41 1.37 9.30 4.22
N SER A 42 0.35 10.11 4.45
CA SER A 42 -0.27 10.38 5.75
C SER A 42 -1.77 10.21 5.61
N VAL A 43 -2.40 9.58 6.60
CA VAL A 43 -3.85 9.40 6.68
C VAL A 43 -4.39 10.21 7.85
N ASP A 44 -5.39 11.05 7.62
CA ASP A 44 -6.05 11.81 8.68
C ASP A 44 -7.22 11.02 9.33
N GLN A 45 -7.90 11.63 10.30
CA GLN A 45 -9.04 11.01 11.00
C GLN A 45 -10.25 10.74 10.08
N GLY A 46 -10.39 11.48 8.98
CA GLY A 46 -11.43 11.30 7.98
C GLY A 46 -11.09 10.27 6.90
N MET A 47 -10.00 9.50 7.09
CA MET A 47 -9.44 8.55 6.13
C MET A 47 -8.95 9.20 4.83
N PHE A 48 -8.77 10.52 4.83
CA PHE A 48 -8.18 11.22 3.70
C PHE A 48 -6.68 10.95 3.67
N ILE A 49 -6.20 10.60 2.49
CA ILE A 49 -4.79 10.38 2.21
C ILE A 49 -4.21 11.65 1.60
N GLU A 50 -3.13 12.15 2.19
CA GLU A 50 -2.28 13.17 1.60
C GLU A 50 -0.82 12.71 1.55
N GLY A 51 -0.04 13.33 0.66
CA GLY A 51 1.39 13.04 0.62
C GLY A 51 2.10 13.48 -0.65
N SER A 52 3.12 12.71 -1.03
CA SER A 52 3.92 12.98 -2.23
C SER A 52 4.40 11.69 -2.88
N PHE A 53 4.50 11.72 -4.21
CA PHE A 53 5.06 10.65 -5.02
C PHE A 53 6.26 11.18 -5.78
N HIS A 54 7.41 10.55 -5.64
CA HIS A 54 8.61 10.81 -6.41
C HIS A 54 8.90 9.62 -7.33
N THR A 55 8.72 9.82 -8.63
CA THR A 55 8.92 8.74 -9.62
C THR A 55 10.37 8.64 -10.07
N MET A 56 10.88 7.41 -10.18
CA MET A 56 12.19 7.16 -10.79
C MET A 56 12.12 7.04 -12.31
N VAL A 57 10.92 6.83 -12.86
CA VAL A 57 10.68 6.63 -14.29
C VAL A 57 9.68 7.62 -14.85
N GLU A 58 9.77 7.90 -16.15
CA GLU A 58 8.84 8.77 -16.85
C GLU A 58 8.65 8.28 -18.29
N THR A 59 7.46 8.47 -18.87
CA THR A 59 7.17 8.02 -20.24
C THR A 59 7.94 8.81 -21.30
N SER A 60 8.32 10.03 -20.98
CA SER A 60 9.12 10.91 -21.83
C SER A 60 9.84 11.92 -20.94
N LYS A 61 11.06 12.32 -21.31
CA LYS A 61 11.87 13.24 -20.51
C LYS A 61 11.09 14.52 -20.16
N GLY A 62 10.96 14.79 -18.87
CA GLY A 62 10.26 15.96 -18.33
C GLY A 62 8.76 15.79 -18.09
N SER A 63 8.14 14.64 -18.42
CA SER A 63 6.69 14.48 -18.22
C SER A 63 6.29 14.45 -16.74
N ALA A 64 7.21 14.06 -15.85
CA ALA A 64 7.00 14.11 -14.41
C ALA A 64 7.37 15.47 -13.78
N GLY A 65 7.88 16.43 -14.57
CA GLY A 65 8.45 17.69 -14.09
C GLY A 65 9.93 17.57 -13.69
N SER A 66 10.57 18.71 -13.42
CA SER A 66 12.02 18.78 -13.11
C SER A 66 12.40 18.04 -11.82
N THR A 67 11.51 18.02 -10.84
CA THR A 67 11.70 17.32 -9.55
C THR A 67 11.26 15.86 -9.59
N LYS A 68 10.59 15.43 -10.67
CA LYS A 68 9.89 14.13 -10.78
C LYS A 68 8.97 13.81 -9.60
N ALA A 69 8.54 14.83 -8.86
CA ALA A 69 7.72 14.69 -7.68
C ALA A 69 6.42 15.46 -7.82
N SER A 70 5.33 14.90 -7.29
CA SER A 70 4.04 15.58 -7.21
C SER A 70 3.26 15.19 -5.95
N LYS A 71 2.21 15.95 -5.65
CA LYS A 71 1.33 15.72 -4.50
C LYS A 71 0.45 14.49 -4.74
N VAL A 72 0.18 13.77 -3.65
CA VAL A 72 -0.75 12.65 -3.59
C VAL A 72 -1.99 13.10 -2.83
N ILE A 73 -3.16 12.73 -3.35
CA ILE A 73 -4.45 12.82 -2.65
C ILE A 73 -5.23 11.53 -2.82
N GLY A 74 -6.01 11.12 -1.82
CA GLY A 74 -6.73 9.86 -1.87
C GLY A 74 -7.60 9.59 -0.65
N PHE A 75 -8.06 8.35 -0.53
CA PHE A 75 -8.81 7.86 0.62
C PHE A 75 -8.48 6.39 0.89
N GLN A 76 -8.62 5.97 2.15
CA GLN A 76 -8.65 4.55 2.51
C GLN A 76 -9.99 4.15 3.15
N ASN A 77 -10.28 2.86 3.15
CA ASN A 77 -11.31 2.29 3.99
C ASN A 77 -10.80 2.05 5.42
N VAL A 78 -11.73 1.86 6.36
CA VAL A 78 -11.41 1.42 7.73
C VAL A 78 -11.21 -0.10 7.74
N GLY A 79 -10.21 -0.58 8.48
CA GLY A 79 -9.95 -2.00 8.69
C GLY A 79 -8.47 -2.27 8.98
N ASP A 80 -8.17 -3.51 9.34
CA ASP A 80 -6.80 -3.94 9.65
C ASP A 80 -5.91 -4.03 8.40
N GLU A 81 -6.49 -4.37 7.24
CA GLU A 81 -5.80 -4.44 5.94
C GLU A 81 -6.55 -3.60 4.90
N PRO A 82 -6.54 -2.26 5.03
CA PRO A 82 -7.47 -1.40 4.31
C PRO A 82 -7.18 -1.38 2.81
N THR A 83 -8.25 -1.41 2.02
CA THR A 83 -8.19 -0.99 0.61
C THR A 83 -8.11 0.52 0.53
N PHE A 84 -7.40 1.05 -0.46
CA PHE A 84 -7.21 2.48 -0.63
C PHE A 84 -7.14 2.87 -2.10
N VAL A 85 -7.30 4.16 -2.35
CA VAL A 85 -7.10 4.79 -3.66
C VAL A 85 -6.33 6.08 -3.48
N PHE A 86 -5.39 6.37 -4.36
CA PHE A 86 -4.75 7.69 -4.42
C PHE A 86 -4.45 8.10 -5.85
N SER A 87 -4.33 9.41 -6.09
CA SER A 87 -4.07 9.98 -7.41
C SER A 87 -2.98 11.03 -7.36
N VAL A 88 -2.31 11.20 -8.50
CA VAL A 88 -1.21 12.14 -8.72
C VAL A 88 -1.44 12.90 -10.03
N CYS A 89 -1.36 14.24 -9.98
CA CYS A 89 -1.34 15.09 -11.16
C CYS A 89 0.11 15.47 -11.49
N TRP A 90 0.60 15.08 -12.66
CA TRP A 90 1.98 15.35 -13.08
C TRP A 90 2.12 16.73 -13.70
N HIS A 91 3.29 17.35 -13.55
CA HIS A 91 3.56 18.66 -14.13
C HIS A 91 3.44 18.67 -15.67
N GLY A 92 3.75 17.54 -16.33
CA GLY A 92 3.56 17.36 -17.77
C GLY A 92 2.11 17.19 -18.22
N GLY A 93 1.12 17.34 -17.33
CA GLY A 93 -0.31 17.35 -17.66
C GLY A 93 -0.97 15.97 -17.72
N SER A 94 -0.24 14.88 -17.46
CA SER A 94 -0.83 13.56 -17.24
C SER A 94 -1.33 13.40 -15.81
N VAL A 95 -2.20 12.41 -15.59
CA VAL A 95 -2.64 12.01 -14.25
C VAL A 95 -2.44 10.51 -14.06
N SER A 96 -2.11 10.09 -12.86
CA SER A 96 -2.09 8.68 -12.48
C SER A 96 -3.00 8.44 -11.29
N THR A 97 -3.62 7.26 -11.21
CA THR A 97 -4.37 6.80 -10.05
C THR A 97 -4.01 5.36 -9.74
N TRP A 98 -3.88 5.03 -8.45
CA TRP A 98 -3.61 3.71 -7.93
C TRP A 98 -4.78 3.29 -7.06
N ALA A 99 -5.24 2.05 -7.26
CA ALA A 99 -6.15 1.39 -6.35
C ALA A 99 -5.46 0.13 -5.83
N GLY A 100 -5.59 -0.15 -4.53
CA GLY A 100 -4.88 -1.25 -3.92
C GLY A 100 -5.33 -1.60 -2.52
N GLN A 101 -4.55 -2.47 -1.89
CA GLN A 101 -4.77 -2.92 -0.52
C GLN A 101 -3.44 -2.99 0.23
N CYS A 102 -3.49 -2.59 1.50
CA CYS A 102 -2.41 -2.68 2.46
C CYS A 102 -2.49 -4.06 3.14
N PHE A 103 -1.46 -4.88 3.02
CA PHE A 103 -1.39 -6.19 3.68
C PHE A 103 -0.31 -6.19 4.76
N GLY A 104 -0.69 -6.67 5.95
CA GLY A 104 0.26 -7.00 7.01
C GLY A 104 0.89 -8.37 6.71
N GLN A 105 2.18 -8.50 6.99
CA GLN A 105 2.93 -9.74 6.81
C GLN A 105 3.54 -10.17 8.15
N ALA A 106 4.05 -11.41 8.18
CA ALA A 106 4.87 -11.89 9.29
C ALA A 106 6.02 -10.91 9.59
N ASP A 107 6.52 -10.93 10.83
CA ASP A 107 7.61 -10.08 11.30
C ASP A 107 7.33 -8.57 11.20
N HIS A 108 6.06 -8.17 11.30
CA HIS A 108 5.59 -6.78 11.21
C HIS A 108 5.91 -6.08 9.88
N ALA A 109 6.23 -6.84 8.82
CA ALA A 109 6.39 -6.31 7.49
C ALA A 109 5.02 -5.90 6.90
N GLN A 110 5.02 -4.94 5.98
CA GLN A 110 3.81 -4.43 5.34
C GLN A 110 4.08 -4.20 3.86
N VAL A 111 3.07 -4.47 3.03
CA VAL A 111 3.13 -4.28 1.58
C VAL A 111 1.87 -3.59 1.09
N LEU A 112 2.01 -2.64 0.17
CA LEU A 112 0.88 -2.13 -0.60
C LEU A 112 0.90 -2.78 -1.97
N LYS A 113 -0.13 -3.55 -2.30
CA LYS A 113 -0.31 -4.08 -3.66
C LYS A 113 -1.30 -3.21 -4.41
N THR A 114 -0.90 -2.74 -5.59
CA THR A 114 -1.68 -1.75 -6.32
C THR A 114 -1.70 -2.02 -7.81
N ILE A 115 -2.82 -1.69 -8.45
CA ILE A 115 -2.90 -1.49 -9.90
C ILE A 115 -3.04 0.00 -10.15
N TRP A 116 -2.39 0.49 -11.20
CA TRP A 116 -2.47 1.88 -11.58
C TRP A 116 -2.94 2.09 -13.00
N LEU A 117 -3.57 3.24 -13.22
CA LEU A 117 -3.82 3.81 -14.54
C LEU A 117 -3.00 5.09 -14.68
N LEU A 118 -2.31 5.24 -15.81
CA LEU A 118 -1.68 6.50 -16.22
C LEU A 118 -2.45 7.03 -17.43
N ARG A 119 -3.03 8.21 -17.26
CA ARG A 119 -3.76 8.92 -18.29
C ARG A 119 -2.91 10.07 -18.84
N SER A 120 -2.46 9.93 -20.09
CA SER A 120 -1.81 11.01 -20.84
C SER A 120 -2.83 12.03 -21.33
N SER A 121 -2.43 13.30 -21.34
CA SER A 121 -3.14 14.34 -22.11
C SER A 121 -2.92 14.10 -23.61
N VAL A 122 -3.98 14.27 -24.41
CA VAL A 122 -3.94 14.13 -25.87
C VAL A 122 -4.64 15.31 -26.52
N SER A 123 -4.16 15.70 -27.70
CA SER A 123 -4.65 16.91 -28.38
C SER A 123 -6.03 16.79 -29.03
N SER A 124 -6.60 15.58 -29.12
CA SER A 124 -7.91 15.37 -29.71
C SER A 124 -8.56 14.07 -29.24
N ILE A 125 -9.89 13.97 -29.41
CA ILE A 125 -10.67 12.81 -29.01
C ILE A 125 -10.32 11.55 -29.81
N GLU A 126 -9.92 11.70 -31.07
CA GLU A 126 -9.52 10.59 -31.94
C GLU A 126 -8.23 9.93 -31.46
N LYS A 127 -7.41 10.62 -30.65
CA LYS A 127 -6.20 10.08 -30.03
C LYS A 127 -6.46 9.47 -28.66
N ASN A 128 -7.69 9.53 -28.15
CA ASN A 128 -8.07 9.03 -26.82
C ASN A 128 -7.77 7.55 -26.63
N TRP A 129 -7.92 6.74 -27.69
CA TRP A 129 -7.78 5.28 -27.63
C TRP A 129 -6.43 4.80 -27.08
N LYS A 130 -5.37 5.60 -27.24
CA LYS A 130 -4.00 5.29 -26.78
C LYS A 130 -3.57 6.05 -25.52
N ALA A 131 -4.48 6.81 -24.91
CA ALA A 131 -4.12 7.77 -23.87
C ALA A 131 -4.06 7.16 -22.46
N THR A 132 -4.49 5.92 -22.27
CA THR A 132 -4.50 5.25 -20.97
C THR A 132 -3.56 4.04 -20.97
N ARG A 133 -2.65 4.00 -20.00
CA ARG A 133 -1.80 2.84 -19.70
C ARG A 133 -2.20 2.24 -18.36
N ILE A 134 -1.92 0.97 -18.16
CA ILE A 134 -2.16 0.22 -16.93
C ILE A 134 -0.88 -0.50 -16.51
N GLY A 135 -0.69 -0.68 -15.20
CA GLY A 135 0.38 -1.50 -14.66
C GLY A 135 0.11 -1.88 -13.20
N GLU A 136 1.05 -2.62 -12.63
CA GLU A 136 1.09 -2.97 -11.22
C GLU A 136 2.30 -2.28 -10.59
N ASP A 137 2.14 -1.77 -9.37
CA ASP A 137 3.26 -1.36 -8.51
C ASP A 137 3.09 -2.09 -7.17
N ILE A 138 4.19 -2.64 -6.66
CA ILE A 138 4.25 -3.24 -5.32
C ILE A 138 5.13 -2.37 -4.44
N PHE A 139 4.55 -1.79 -3.40
CA PHE A 139 5.24 -0.89 -2.50
C PHE A 139 5.62 -1.58 -1.19
N TYR A 140 6.89 -1.44 -0.79
CA TYR A 140 7.43 -1.96 0.46
C TYR A 140 7.71 -0.80 1.43
N LEU A 141 7.34 -1.01 2.70
CA LEU A 141 7.56 -0.01 3.74
C LEU A 141 9.07 0.20 3.95
N MET A 142 9.52 1.45 3.87
CA MET A 142 10.91 1.79 4.13
C MET A 142 11.16 1.84 5.64
N LYS A 143 12.19 1.13 6.11
CA LYS A 143 12.68 1.28 7.48
C LYS A 143 13.27 2.68 7.65
N LYS A 144 13.02 3.31 8.80
CA LYS A 144 13.76 4.53 9.17
C LYS A 144 15.24 4.16 9.29
N PRO A 145 16.16 5.00 8.77
CA PRO A 145 17.60 4.77 8.90
C PRO A 145 18.04 4.78 10.36
#